data_AF-A0A0B2ATI3-F1
#
_entry.id   AF-A0A0B2ATI3-F1
#
_cell.length_a   1.000
_cell.length_b   1.000
_cell.length_c   1.000
_cell.angle_alpha   90.00
_cell.angle_beta   90.00
_cell.angle_gamma   90.00
#
_symmetry.space_group_name_H-M   'P 1'
#
loop_
_entity.id
_entity.type
_entity.pdbx_description
1 polymer ?
#
loop_
_entity_poly.entity_id
_entity_poly.type
_entity_poly.pdbx_seq_one_letter_code
_entity_poly.pdbx_strand_id
1 'polypeptide(L)'
;SRPLDPVYPVLFVDAIHVKVRDGQVRNMPFYVVLGVTVGGERDILGIWAGGEGGEGARFWLGVFAELKNRGVQDVLIAVCDGLKGLPEAITTTWERTVVQQCVVHLIRNSFRYAGRQHRDAIAKALRPIYTAPSEAAAKDRFAEFAAEWGQRYPAIVRLWET
;
A
#
# COMPACT_ATOMS: atom_id res chain seq x y z
N SER A 1 20.32 9.07 14.90
CA SER A 1 18.99 8.69 14.36
C SER A 1 18.01 8.55 15.51
N ARG A 2 16.71 8.82 15.31
CA ARG A 2 15.69 8.63 16.36
C ARG A 2 15.47 7.13 16.60
N PRO A 3 15.56 6.62 17.85
CA PRO A 3 15.14 5.27 18.20
C PRO A 3 13.66 5.04 17.89
N LEU A 4 13.31 3.82 17.53
CA LEU A 4 11.94 3.37 17.25
C LEU A 4 11.57 2.21 18.16
N ASP A 5 10.27 2.06 18.41
CA ASP A 5 9.75 0.93 19.17
C ASP A 5 10.15 -0.42 18.53
N PRO A 6 10.34 -1.48 19.35
CA PRO A 6 10.78 -2.77 18.85
C PRO A 6 9.72 -3.48 18.01
N VAL A 7 8.43 -3.18 18.20
CA VAL A 7 7.33 -3.87 17.54
C VAL A 7 6.27 -2.89 17.04
N TYR A 8 5.88 -3.05 15.79
CA TYR A 8 4.74 -2.33 15.20
C TYR A 8 3.71 -3.34 14.67
N PRO A 9 2.49 -3.42 15.25
CA PRO A 9 1.44 -4.28 14.74
C PRO A 9 1.09 -4.04 13.27
N VAL A 10 1.09 -2.78 12.82
CA VAL A 10 0.82 -2.42 11.43
C VAL A 10 1.82 -1.39 10.93
N LEU A 11 2.38 -1.63 9.76
CA LEU A 11 3.24 -0.71 9.03
C LEU A 11 2.57 -0.35 7.71
N PHE A 12 2.48 0.94 7.38
CA PHE A 12 1.99 1.43 6.10
C PHE A 12 3.14 2.00 5.29
N VAL A 13 3.21 1.63 4.02
CA VAL A 13 4.16 2.20 3.06
C VAL A 13 3.37 2.89 1.95
N ASP A 14 3.57 4.20 1.79
CA ASP A 14 2.90 5.00 0.76
C ASP A 14 3.89 5.92 0.04
N ALA A 15 3.51 6.41 -1.14
CA ALA A 15 4.30 7.31 -1.97
C ALA A 15 3.52 8.58 -2.31
N ILE A 16 4.13 9.74 -2.08
CA ILE A 16 3.58 11.04 -2.46
C ILE A 16 4.47 11.63 -3.55
N HIS A 17 3.88 12.01 -4.68
CA HIS A 17 4.62 12.65 -5.76
C HIS A 17 4.65 14.17 -5.54
N VAL A 18 5.84 14.74 -5.45
CA VAL A 18 6.08 16.16 -5.19
C VAL A 18 6.92 16.75 -6.32
N LYS A 19 6.57 17.97 -6.76
CA LYS A 19 7.42 18.74 -7.68
C LYS A 19 8.62 19.30 -6.93
N VAL A 20 9.82 18.83 -7.27
CA VAL A 20 11.09 19.28 -6.68
C VAL A 20 11.89 20.05 -7.72
N ARG A 21 12.48 21.17 -7.32
CA ARG A 21 13.40 21.95 -8.15
C ARG A 21 14.82 21.70 -7.68
N ASP A 22 15.63 21.14 -8.57
CA ASP A 22 17.06 20.93 -8.37
C ASP A 22 17.74 21.08 -9.74
N GLY A 23 18.07 22.32 -10.11
CA GLY A 23 18.35 22.73 -11.49
C GLY A 23 17.08 22.82 -12.34
N GLN A 24 16.43 21.68 -12.60
CA GLN A 24 15.14 21.59 -13.30
C GLN A 24 14.01 21.13 -12.37
N VAL A 25 12.76 21.44 -12.73
CA VAL A 25 11.58 20.97 -11.99
C VAL A 25 11.23 19.57 -12.48
N ARG A 26 11.23 18.60 -11.55
CA ARG A 26 10.84 17.21 -11.78
C ARG A 26 9.78 16.78 -10.79
N ASN A 27 8.91 15.86 -11.21
CA ASN A 27 7.99 15.21 -10.28
C ASN A 27 8.71 13.98 -9.69
N MET A 28 8.88 13.96 -8.37
CA MET A 28 9.67 12.93 -7.67
C MET A 28 8.83 12.29 -6.57
N PRO A 29 8.86 10.95 -6.43
CA PRO A 29 8.17 10.28 -5.33
C PRO A 29 8.93 10.47 -4.02
N PHE A 30 8.18 10.67 -2.94
CA PHE A 30 8.65 10.60 -1.56
C PHE A 30 7.90 9.46 -0.88
N TYR A 31 8.65 8.49 -0.38
CA TYR A 31 8.10 7.34 0.33
C TYR A 31 7.98 7.67 1.80
N VAL A 32 6.82 7.37 2.37
CA VAL A 32 6.53 7.54 3.79
C VAL A 32 6.29 6.16 4.37
N VAL A 33 6.94 5.88 5.51
CA VAL A 33 6.64 4.70 6.32
C VAL A 33 5.99 5.16 7.62
N LEU A 34 4.75 4.73 7.82
CA LEU A 34 3.96 5.04 9.01
C LEU A 34 3.75 3.75 9.80
N GLY A 35 4.14 3.72 11.07
CA GLY A 35 3.85 2.64 12.00
C GLY A 35 2.61 2.94 12.82
N VAL A 36 1.87 1.90 13.19
CA VAL A 36 0.93 1.92 14.32
C VAL A 36 1.62 1.21 15.46
N THR A 37 1.79 1.91 16.58
CA THR A 37 2.43 1.38 17.79
C THR A 37 1.52 0.34 18.47
N VAL A 38 2.07 -0.42 19.42
CA VAL A 38 1.27 -1.35 20.24
C VAL A 38 0.18 -0.62 21.03
N GLY A 39 0.40 0.65 21.38
CA GLY A 39 -0.60 1.51 22.02
C GLY A 39 -1.71 2.02 21.09
N GLY A 40 -1.65 1.74 19.79
CA GLY A 40 -2.62 2.20 18.80
C GLY A 40 -2.33 3.58 18.21
N GLU A 41 -1.22 4.22 18.61
CA GLU A 41 -0.83 5.54 18.12
C GLU A 41 -0.13 5.45 16.76
N ARG A 42 -0.34 6.46 15.91
CA ARG A 42 0.34 6.58 14.61
C ARG A 42 1.68 7.28 14.78
N ASP A 43 2.71 6.71 14.16
CA ASP A 43 4.07 7.24 14.20
C ASP A 43 4.69 7.27 12.80
N ILE A 44 5.25 8.41 12.41
CA ILE A 44 5.95 8.54 11.13
C ILE A 44 7.39 8.08 11.35
N LEU A 45 7.72 6.91 10.82
CA LEU A 45 9.04 6.29 11.03
C LEU A 45 10.10 6.94 10.15
N GLY A 46 9.71 7.48 8.99
CA GLY A 46 10.57 8.27 8.14
C GLY A 46 9.95 8.65 6.80
N ILE A 47 10.69 9.47 6.06
CA ILE A 47 10.37 9.91 4.71
C ILE A 47 11.65 9.84 3.88
N TRP A 48 11.59 9.19 2.71
CA TRP A 48 12.73 9.00 1.82
C TRP A 48 12.39 9.50 0.42
N ALA A 49 13.29 10.30 -0.17
CA ALA A 49 13.18 10.69 -1.57
C ALA A 49 13.51 9.48 -2.48
N GLY A 50 12.64 9.18 -3.43
CA GLY A 50 12.92 8.26 -4.52
C GLY A 50 13.83 8.92 -5.54
N GLY A 51 15.14 8.72 -5.41
CA GLY A 51 16.14 9.30 -6.31
C GLY A 51 16.10 8.75 -7.75
N GLU A 52 17.06 9.18 -8.58
CA GLU A 52 17.29 8.72 -9.95
C GLU A 52 17.80 7.25 -9.95
N GLY A 53 16.88 6.31 -9.76
CA GLY A 53 17.19 4.89 -9.59
C GLY A 53 15.99 4.03 -9.17
N GLY A 54 14.92 4.69 -8.70
CA GLY A 54 13.58 4.11 -8.61
C GLY A 54 13.31 3.19 -7.42
N GLU A 55 12.06 2.74 -7.36
CA GLU A 55 11.39 1.81 -6.41
C GLU A 55 11.97 0.39 -6.43
N GLY A 56 13.24 0.21 -6.79
CA GLY A 56 13.85 -1.10 -6.90
C GLY A 56 13.98 -1.78 -5.53
N ALA A 57 14.04 -3.11 -5.53
CA ALA A 57 14.19 -3.91 -4.30
C ALA A 57 15.36 -3.45 -3.41
N ARG A 58 16.48 -2.99 -4.00
CA ARG A 58 17.64 -2.47 -3.26
C ARG A 58 17.33 -1.20 -2.46
N PHE A 59 16.50 -0.30 -2.99
CA PHE A 59 16.09 0.90 -2.28
C PHE A 59 15.28 0.54 -1.03
N TRP A 60 14.28 -0.32 -1.19
CA TRP A 60 13.41 -0.76 -0.10
C TRP A 60 14.16 -1.56 0.98
N LEU A 61 15.08 -2.44 0.59
CA LEU A 61 15.97 -3.12 1.53
C LEU A 61 16.79 -2.11 2.36
N GLY A 62 17.28 -1.04 1.74
CA GLY A 62 17.98 0.04 2.45
C GLY A 62 17.10 0.75 3.48
N VAL A 63 15.87 1.11 3.09
CA VAL A 63 14.88 1.74 3.97
C VAL A 63 14.57 0.85 5.17
N PHE A 64 14.25 -0.43 4.94
CA PHE A 64 13.88 -1.33 6.02
C PHE A 64 15.06 -1.75 6.90
N ALA A 65 16.26 -1.87 6.33
CA ALA A 65 17.49 -2.06 7.12
C ALA A 65 17.75 -0.86 8.05
N GLU A 66 17.51 0.37 7.58
CA GLU A 66 17.60 1.57 8.42
C GLU A 66 16.60 1.49 9.59
N LEU A 67 15.34 1.13 9.32
CA LEU A 67 14.31 0.98 10.36
C LEU A 67 14.69 -0.09 11.39
N LYS A 68 15.20 -1.23 10.93
CA LYS A 68 15.68 -2.32 11.80
C LYS A 68 16.84 -1.86 12.68
N ASN A 69 17.81 -1.13 12.11
CA ASN A 69 18.93 -0.54 12.84
C ASN A 69 18.49 0.53 13.86
N ARG A 70 17.35 1.17 13.63
CA ARG A 70 16.76 2.15 14.56
C ARG A 70 15.93 1.53 15.67
N GLY A 71 15.69 0.22 15.64
CA GLY A 71 15.06 -0.52 16.73
C GLY A 71 13.94 -1.46 16.31
N VAL A 72 13.39 -1.34 15.09
CA VAL A 72 12.22 -2.13 14.67
C VAL A 72 12.61 -3.61 14.49
N GLN A 73 12.28 -4.44 15.47
CA GLN A 73 12.60 -5.86 15.46
C GLN A 73 11.52 -6.70 14.77
N ASP A 74 10.25 -6.31 14.91
CA ASP A 74 9.13 -7.09 14.37
C ASP A 74 8.00 -6.20 13.84
N VAL A 75 7.39 -6.67 12.75
CA VAL A 75 6.23 -6.06 12.09
C VAL A 75 5.24 -7.17 11.78
N LEU A 76 4.01 -7.07 12.28
CA LEU A 76 3.04 -8.15 12.12
C LEU A 76 2.38 -8.07 10.74
N ILE A 77 1.93 -6.87 10.37
CA ILE A 77 1.27 -6.61 9.09
C ILE A 77 1.95 -5.41 8.41
N ALA A 78 2.39 -5.59 7.17
CA ALA A 78 2.82 -4.48 6.32
C ALA A 78 1.81 -4.25 5.20
N VAL A 79 1.20 -3.08 5.22
CA VAL A 79 0.22 -2.63 4.23
C VAL A 79 0.92 -1.74 3.21
N CYS A 80 1.00 -2.17 1.97
CA CYS A 80 1.68 -1.42 0.92
C CYS A 80 0.87 -1.36 -0.39
N ASP A 81 1.23 -0.42 -1.26
CA ASP A 81 0.80 -0.49 -2.66
C ASP A 81 1.47 -1.70 -3.34
N GLY A 82 0.91 -2.20 -4.44
CA GLY A 82 1.38 -3.37 -5.19
C GLY A 82 2.70 -3.12 -5.95
N LEU A 83 3.63 -2.35 -5.37
CA LEU A 83 4.92 -2.03 -5.95
C LEU A 83 5.78 -3.29 -6.03
N LYS A 84 6.41 -3.50 -7.19
CA LYS A 84 7.29 -4.65 -7.43
C LYS A 84 8.50 -4.60 -6.50
N GLY A 85 8.86 -5.73 -5.88
CA GLY A 85 10.03 -5.83 -5.03
C GLY A 85 9.82 -5.36 -3.59
N LEU A 86 8.69 -4.70 -3.29
CA LEU A 86 8.37 -4.22 -1.95
C LEU A 86 7.97 -5.36 -1.00
N PRO A 87 7.07 -6.29 -1.38
CA PRO A 87 6.78 -7.47 -0.55
C PRO A 87 8.03 -8.28 -0.21
N GLU A 88 8.90 -8.50 -1.20
CA GLU A 88 10.14 -9.26 -1.03
C GLU A 88 11.13 -8.55 -0.10
N ALA A 89 11.24 -7.22 -0.20
CA ALA A 89 12.08 -6.44 0.71
C ALA A 89 11.57 -6.46 2.15
N ILE A 90 10.24 -6.45 2.34
CA ILE A 90 9.61 -6.56 3.66
C ILE A 90 9.93 -7.92 4.28
N THR A 91 9.63 -9.02 3.57
CA THR A 91 9.84 -10.38 4.10
C THR A 91 11.31 -10.74 4.24
N THR A 92 12.20 -10.13 3.45
CA THR A 92 13.65 -10.24 3.67
C THR A 92 14.10 -9.57 4.98
N THR A 93 13.44 -8.47 5.39
CA THR A 93 13.81 -7.73 6.61
C THR A 93 13.17 -8.34 7.85
N TRP A 94 11.90 -8.71 7.74
CA TRP A 94 11.05 -9.26 8.79
C TRP A 94 10.26 -10.46 8.25
N GLU A 95 10.86 -11.64 8.35
CA GLU A 95 10.40 -12.90 7.72
C GLU A 95 8.96 -13.29 8.05
N ARG A 96 8.47 -12.93 9.24
CA ARG A 96 7.14 -13.31 9.72
C ARG A 96 6.05 -12.29 9.40
N THR A 97 6.40 -11.18 8.74
CA THR A 97 5.44 -10.12 8.39
C THR A 97 4.44 -10.63 7.36
N VAL A 98 3.16 -10.41 7.63
CA VAL A 98 2.11 -10.58 6.63
C VAL A 98 2.08 -9.33 5.75
N VAL A 99 2.44 -9.49 4.47
CA VAL A 99 2.30 -8.40 3.50
C VAL A 99 0.88 -8.38 2.97
N GLN A 100 0.23 -7.23 3.06
CA GLN A 100 -1.12 -7.01 2.59
C GLN A 100 -1.15 -5.84 1.60
N GLN A 101 -1.83 -6.04 0.48
CA GLN A 101 -2.10 -4.93 -0.43
C GLN A 101 -3.11 -3.96 0.17
N CYS A 102 -2.81 -2.67 0.09
CA CYS A 102 -3.67 -1.64 0.63
C CYS A 102 -4.99 -1.54 -0.15
N VAL A 103 -6.11 -1.82 0.53
CA VAL A 103 -7.45 -1.70 -0.06
C VAL A 103 -7.74 -0.28 -0.55
N VAL A 104 -7.22 0.75 0.11
CA VAL A 104 -7.39 2.15 -0.32
C VAL A 104 -6.69 2.39 -1.66
N HIS A 105 -5.48 1.86 -1.85
CA HIS A 105 -4.79 1.93 -3.14
C HIS A 105 -5.52 1.11 -4.19
N LEU A 106 -6.05 -0.07 -3.86
CA LEU A 106 -6.83 -0.91 -4.77
C LEU A 106 -8.09 -0.17 -5.29
N ILE A 107 -8.83 0.48 -4.40
CA ILE A 107 -10.00 1.32 -4.75
C ILE A 107 -9.57 2.50 -5.63
N ARG A 108 -8.50 3.23 -5.25
CA ARG A 108 -7.99 4.36 -6.05
C ARG A 108 -7.54 3.92 -7.44
N ASN A 109 -6.88 2.77 -7.54
CA ASN A 109 -6.43 2.19 -8.81
C ASN A 109 -7.62 1.79 -9.68
N SER A 110 -8.72 1.33 -9.09
CA SER A 110 -9.97 1.03 -9.80
C SER A 110 -10.53 2.27 -10.54
N PHE A 111 -10.44 3.46 -9.93
CA PHE A 111 -10.92 4.70 -10.53
C PHE A 111 -10.09 5.21 -11.72
N ARG A 112 -8.91 4.64 -11.96
CA ARG A 112 -8.11 4.92 -13.16
C ARG A 112 -8.77 4.33 -14.42
N TYR A 113 -9.55 3.26 -14.27
CA TYR A 113 -10.28 2.61 -15.36
C TYR A 113 -11.73 3.11 -15.50
N ALA A 114 -12.30 3.63 -14.40
CA ALA A 114 -13.68 4.07 -14.37
C ALA A 114 -13.87 5.49 -14.94
N GLY A 115 -14.93 5.67 -15.74
CA GLY A 115 -15.42 6.99 -16.12
C GLY A 115 -15.87 7.78 -14.88
N ARG A 116 -15.61 9.10 -14.86
CA ARG A 116 -15.88 9.96 -13.68
C ARG A 116 -17.31 9.84 -13.18
N GLN A 117 -18.28 9.72 -14.08
CA GLN A 117 -19.70 9.60 -13.76
C GLN A 117 -20.09 8.32 -13.02
N HIS A 118 -19.27 7.26 -13.03
CA HIS A 118 -19.56 6.01 -12.33
C HIS A 118 -18.73 5.82 -11.06
N ARG A 119 -17.79 6.73 -10.74
CA ARG A 119 -16.86 6.54 -9.62
C ARG A 119 -17.59 6.37 -8.28
N ASP A 120 -18.64 7.16 -8.04
CA ASP A 120 -19.41 7.08 -6.79
C ASP A 120 -20.21 5.78 -6.70
N ALA A 121 -20.77 5.31 -7.81
CA ALA A 121 -21.49 4.04 -7.86
C ALA A 121 -20.53 2.85 -7.65
N ILE A 122 -19.39 2.86 -8.33
CA ILE A 122 -18.33 1.84 -8.17
C ILE A 122 -17.79 1.85 -6.74
N ALA A 123 -17.54 3.02 -6.14
CA ALA A 123 -17.08 3.12 -4.75
C ALA A 123 -18.06 2.44 -3.78
N LYS A 124 -19.37 2.67 -3.98
CA LYS A 124 -20.43 2.02 -3.20
C LYS A 124 -20.47 0.51 -3.43
N ALA A 125 -20.33 0.06 -4.68
CA ALA A 125 -20.37 -1.36 -5.02
C ALA A 125 -19.11 -2.13 -4.54
N LEU A 126 -17.96 -1.47 -4.42
CA LEU A 126 -16.73 -2.06 -3.87
C LEU A 126 -16.76 -2.16 -2.34
N ARG A 127 -17.52 -1.29 -1.64
CA ARG A 127 -17.54 -1.25 -0.17
C ARG A 127 -17.94 -2.56 0.51
N PRO A 128 -18.99 -3.26 0.07
CA PRO A 128 -19.39 -4.55 0.64
C PRO A 128 -18.29 -5.62 0.59
N ILE A 129 -17.34 -5.55 -0.36
CA ILE A 129 -16.27 -6.54 -0.51
C ILE A 129 -15.34 -6.51 0.71
N TYR A 130 -14.77 -5.35 1.04
CA TYR A 130 -13.79 -5.21 2.13
C TYR A 130 -14.42 -4.97 3.51
N THR A 131 -15.75 -4.91 3.59
CA THR A 131 -16.50 -4.85 4.85
C THR A 131 -17.29 -6.12 5.14
N ALA A 132 -17.12 -7.15 4.29
CA ALA A 132 -17.76 -8.44 4.48
C ALA A 132 -17.28 -9.13 5.78
N PRO A 133 -18.16 -9.91 6.44
CA PRO A 133 -17.82 -10.57 7.70
C PRO A 133 -16.89 -11.78 7.54
N SER A 134 -16.67 -12.24 6.31
CA SER A 134 -15.79 -13.37 5.99
C SER A 134 -15.27 -13.27 4.56
N GLU A 135 -14.20 -14.01 4.27
CA GLU A 135 -13.65 -14.11 2.92
C GLU A 135 -14.67 -14.69 1.92
N ALA A 136 -15.46 -15.68 2.32
CA ALA A 136 -16.51 -16.26 1.48
C ALA A 136 -17.55 -15.20 1.09
N ALA A 137 -18.03 -14.44 2.08
CA ALA A 137 -18.96 -13.34 1.82
C ALA A 137 -18.31 -12.23 0.97
N ALA A 138 -17.01 -11.96 1.14
CA ALA A 138 -16.29 -11.00 0.29
C ALA A 138 -16.24 -11.46 -1.18
N LYS A 139 -16.03 -12.77 -1.43
CA LYS A 139 -16.05 -13.36 -2.77
C LYS A 139 -17.44 -13.28 -3.41
N ASP A 140 -18.50 -13.52 -2.65
CA ASP A 140 -19.87 -13.37 -3.14
C ASP A 140 -20.16 -11.90 -3.53
N ARG A 141 -19.80 -10.95 -2.66
CA ARG A 141 -19.91 -9.50 -2.95
C ARG A 141 -19.07 -9.08 -4.16
N PHE A 142 -17.89 -9.69 -4.34
CA PHE A 142 -17.06 -9.43 -5.51
C PHE A 142 -17.67 -10.00 -6.80
N ALA A 143 -18.29 -11.19 -6.74
CA ALA A 143 -19.00 -11.77 -7.88
C ALA A 143 -20.19 -10.88 -8.31
N GLU A 144 -20.94 -10.33 -7.34
CA GLU A 144 -22.01 -9.34 -7.60
C GLU A 144 -21.44 -8.10 -8.30
N PHE A 145 -20.32 -7.55 -7.81
CA PHE A 145 -19.63 -6.43 -8.44
C PHE A 145 -19.20 -6.76 -9.88
N ALA A 146 -18.62 -7.94 -10.10
CA ALA A 146 -18.17 -8.38 -11.42
C ALA A 146 -19.33 -8.59 -12.40
N ALA A 147 -20.48 -9.08 -11.93
CA ALA A 147 -21.69 -9.19 -12.75
C ALA A 147 -22.23 -7.82 -13.17
N GLU A 148 -22.25 -6.83 -12.27
CA GLU A 148 -22.76 -5.49 -12.55
C GLU A 148 -21.79 -4.66 -13.42
N TRP A 149 -20.50 -4.67 -13.08
CA TRP A 149 -19.52 -3.75 -13.67
C TRP A 149 -18.50 -4.42 -14.60
N GLY A 150 -18.36 -5.74 -14.56
CA GLY A 150 -17.29 -6.47 -15.24
C GLY A 150 -17.34 -6.41 -16.76
N GLN A 151 -18.53 -6.32 -17.37
CA GLN A 151 -18.65 -6.14 -18.82
C GLN A 151 -18.10 -4.77 -19.27
N ARG A 152 -18.38 -3.72 -18.48
CA ARG A 152 -18.00 -2.34 -18.82
C ARG A 152 -16.58 -1.99 -18.38
N TYR A 153 -16.16 -2.50 -17.23
CA TYR A 153 -14.87 -2.24 -16.59
C TYR A 153 -14.13 -3.54 -16.24
N PRO A 154 -13.82 -4.40 -17.23
CA PRO A 154 -13.17 -5.68 -16.98
C PRO A 154 -11.77 -5.54 -16.37
N ALA A 155 -11.12 -4.39 -16.58
CA ALA A 155 -9.83 -4.10 -15.94
C ALA A 155 -9.93 -3.91 -14.42
N ILE A 156 -11.08 -3.46 -13.90
CA ILE A 156 -11.29 -3.36 -12.45
C ILE A 156 -11.43 -4.77 -11.86
N VAL A 157 -12.19 -5.66 -12.49
CA VAL A 157 -12.32 -7.05 -12.03
C VAL A 157 -10.95 -7.72 -11.96
N ARG A 158 -10.17 -7.67 -13.06
CA ARG A 158 -8.81 -8.22 -13.08
C ARG A 158 -7.88 -7.64 -12.01
N LEU A 159 -8.02 -6.35 -11.69
CA LEU A 159 -7.22 -5.70 -10.65
C LEU A 159 -7.53 -6.26 -9.24
N TRP A 160 -8.75 -6.72 -8.99
CA TRP A 160 -9.16 -7.25 -7.68
C TRP A 160 -8.97 -8.78 -7.55
N GLU A 161 -8.60 -9.46 -8.64
CA GLU A 161 -8.28 -10.89 -8.67
C GLU A 161 -6.79 -11.20 -8.43
N THR A 162 -5.93 -10.17 -8.46
CA THR A 162 -4.48 -10.29 -8.16
C THR A 162 -4.20 -10.43 -6.68
#